data_AF-A0A1F6V0P5-F1
#
_entry.id   AF-A0A1F6V0P5-F1
#
_cell.length_a   1.000
_cell.length_b   1.000
_cell.length_c   1.000
_cell.angle_alpha   90.00
_cell.angle_beta   90.00
_cell.angle_gamma   90.00
#
_symmetry.space_group_name_H-M   'P 1'
#
loop_
_entity.id
_entity.type
_entity.pdbx_description
1 polymer ?
#
loop_
_entity_poly.entity_id
_entity_poly.type
_entity_poly.pdbx_seq_one_letter_code
_entity_poly.pdbx_strand_id
1 'polypeptide(L)'
;MIYLFAGDDAKNKHRAYREFLESISSGMETFFINRNNFNKTQLESLYSGSSLFFSQCAVIFENILEYEENRDFIFEQLDFLSKSSSSFVFLEGKLNKLILGTFKKVRAELNVFMLPKVQTEKFDNFLLANAFGQKDKLNLWIYFRQAMDKGVGMEELIGVLFWKAKDMLIKKDFRKFSATELQKSVSHLSYLLPEARKYGRDAESVFEQFLLEAF
;
A
#
# COMPACT_ATOMS: atom_id res chain seq x y z
N MET A 1 27.21 -1.67 -13.76
CA MET A 1 25.79 -1.55 -14.20
C MET A 1 24.85 -1.81 -13.03
N ILE A 2 23.64 -1.22 -13.03
CA ILE A 2 22.66 -1.38 -11.94
C ILE A 2 21.37 -2.02 -12.48
N TYR A 3 20.86 -3.02 -11.78
CA TYR A 3 19.60 -3.72 -12.06
C TYR A 3 18.70 -3.67 -10.84
N LEU A 4 17.43 -3.32 -11.01
CA LEU A 4 16.44 -3.25 -9.93
C LEU A 4 15.26 -4.17 -10.23
N PHE A 5 15.07 -5.19 -9.40
CA PHE A 5 13.92 -6.08 -9.37
C PHE A 5 13.02 -5.66 -8.21
N ALA A 6 11.92 -4.97 -8.49
CA ALA A 6 11.03 -4.41 -7.46
C ALA A 6 9.57 -4.79 -7.74
N GLY A 7 8.75 -4.97 -6.70
CA GLY A 7 7.33 -5.25 -6.91
C GLY A 7 6.63 -6.09 -5.85
N ASP A 8 5.29 -6.09 -5.92
CA ASP A 8 4.39 -6.89 -5.09
C ASP A 8 4.04 -8.26 -5.70
N ASP A 9 4.31 -8.48 -7.00
CA ASP A 9 4.24 -9.80 -7.62
C ASP A 9 5.52 -10.60 -7.33
N ALA A 10 5.59 -11.15 -6.12
CA ALA A 10 6.73 -11.92 -5.67
C ALA A 10 7.03 -13.11 -6.60
N LYS A 11 6.02 -13.80 -7.12
CA LYS A 11 6.22 -15.02 -7.92
C LYS A 11 6.94 -14.71 -9.24
N ASN A 12 6.45 -13.72 -9.98
CA ASN A 12 7.05 -13.34 -11.26
C ASN A 12 8.39 -12.62 -11.06
N LYS A 13 8.51 -11.77 -10.02
CA LYS A 13 9.76 -11.10 -9.66
C LYS A 13 10.89 -12.11 -9.38
N HIS A 14 10.65 -13.09 -8.50
CA HIS A 14 11.68 -14.09 -8.17
C HIS A 14 12.00 -15.00 -9.35
N ARG A 15 11.05 -15.27 -10.25
CA ARG A 15 11.32 -16.02 -11.48
C ARG A 15 12.28 -15.25 -12.40
N ALA A 16 11.95 -14.01 -12.73
CA ALA A 16 12.79 -13.17 -13.59
C ALA A 16 14.18 -12.92 -12.97
N TYR A 17 14.24 -12.71 -11.66
CA TYR A 17 15.50 -12.57 -10.94
C TYR A 17 16.38 -13.84 -11.02
N ARG A 18 15.79 -15.04 -10.87
CA ARG A 18 16.54 -16.29 -11.00
C ARG A 18 17.07 -16.50 -12.42
N GLU A 19 16.23 -16.28 -13.43
CA GLU A 19 16.63 -16.36 -14.85
C GLU A 19 17.78 -15.39 -15.14
N PHE A 20 17.73 -14.19 -14.56
CA PHE A 20 18.80 -13.21 -14.65
C PHE A 20 20.09 -13.66 -13.95
N LEU A 21 20.02 -14.22 -12.73
CA LEU A 21 21.19 -14.75 -12.04
C LEU A 21 21.85 -15.91 -12.79
N GLU A 22 21.06 -16.80 -13.39
CA GLU A 22 21.57 -17.88 -14.24
C GLU A 22 22.35 -17.33 -15.44
N SER A 23 21.93 -16.19 -16.00
CA SER A 23 22.64 -15.55 -17.11
C SER A 23 23.97 -14.87 -16.72
N ILE A 24 24.13 -14.46 -15.46
CA ILE A 24 25.34 -13.75 -14.98
C ILE A 24 26.33 -14.69 -14.28
N SER A 25 25.84 -15.76 -13.65
CA SER A 25 26.68 -16.67 -12.85
C SER A 25 27.66 -17.51 -13.67
N SER A 26 27.54 -17.55 -15.00
CA SER A 26 28.51 -18.20 -15.89
C SER A 26 29.80 -17.36 -16.02
N GLY A 27 30.61 -17.34 -14.96
CA GLY A 27 31.97 -16.79 -14.98
C GLY A 27 32.23 -15.55 -14.10
N MET A 28 31.25 -15.10 -13.31
CA MET A 28 31.37 -13.93 -12.43
C MET A 28 31.11 -14.30 -10.96
N GLU A 29 31.96 -13.81 -10.06
CA GLU A 29 31.79 -14.00 -8.61
C GLU A 29 30.53 -13.26 -8.12
N THR A 30 29.69 -13.92 -7.32
CA THR A 30 28.42 -13.36 -6.82
C THR A 30 28.47 -13.16 -5.30
N PHE A 31 28.11 -11.96 -4.84
CA PHE A 31 28.04 -11.61 -3.42
C PHE A 31 26.60 -11.29 -3.03
N PHE A 32 26.12 -11.91 -1.96
CA PHE A 32 24.78 -11.68 -1.43
C PHE A 32 24.85 -10.82 -0.18
N ILE A 33 24.24 -9.64 -0.24
CA ILE A 33 24.20 -8.65 0.82
C ILE A 33 22.75 -8.42 1.24
N ASN A 34 22.46 -8.69 2.50
CA ASN A 34 21.21 -8.38 3.17
C ASN A 34 21.47 -7.39 4.31
N ARG A 35 20.44 -7.06 5.06
CA ARG A 35 20.55 -6.17 6.23
C ARG A 35 21.66 -6.57 7.22
N ASN A 36 21.82 -7.86 7.49
CA ASN A 36 22.65 -8.35 8.59
C ASN A 36 24.14 -8.34 8.25
N ASN A 37 24.49 -8.39 6.97
CA ASN A 37 25.88 -8.39 6.50
C ASN A 37 26.24 -7.10 5.75
N PHE A 38 25.33 -6.12 5.68
CA PHE A 38 25.60 -4.84 5.05
C PHE A 38 26.68 -4.07 5.82
N ASN A 39 27.78 -3.78 5.14
CA ASN A 39 28.88 -3.00 5.68
C ASN A 39 29.25 -1.88 4.71
N LYS A 40 29.18 -0.64 5.19
CA LYS A 40 29.42 0.58 4.39
C LYS A 40 30.81 0.56 3.75
N THR A 41 31.85 0.21 4.50
CA THR A 41 33.24 0.12 4.02
C THR A 41 33.42 -0.98 2.98
N GLN A 42 32.71 -2.11 3.11
CA GLN A 42 32.75 -3.17 2.10
C GLN A 42 32.13 -2.70 0.78
N LEU A 43 31.02 -1.94 0.82
CA LEU A 43 30.41 -1.40 -0.39
C LEU A 43 31.37 -0.53 -1.19
N GLU A 44 32.15 0.32 -0.51
CA GLU A 44 33.16 1.18 -1.14
C GLU A 44 34.23 0.39 -1.89
N SER A 45 34.69 -0.72 -1.30
CA SER A 45 35.64 -1.62 -1.96
C SER A 45 35.06 -2.29 -3.20
N LEU A 46 33.77 -2.65 -3.17
CA LEU A 46 33.10 -3.37 -4.26
C LEU A 46 32.91 -2.52 -5.52
N TYR A 47 32.59 -1.24 -5.37
CA TYR A 47 32.45 -0.35 -6.54
C TYR A 47 33.77 0.27 -7.00
N SER A 48 34.75 0.41 -6.11
CA SER A 48 36.09 0.92 -6.47
C SER A 48 36.94 -0.08 -7.25
N GLY A 49 36.53 -1.35 -7.30
CA GLY A 49 37.18 -2.39 -8.10
C GLY A 49 38.55 -2.83 -7.55
N SER A 50 38.85 -2.54 -6.29
CA SER A 50 40.14 -2.83 -5.64
C SER A 50 40.27 -4.28 -5.13
N SER A 51 39.64 -5.24 -5.82
CA SER A 51 39.77 -6.66 -5.47
C SER A 51 41.03 -7.25 -6.09
N LEU A 52 41.82 -7.96 -5.28
CA LEU A 52 42.99 -8.71 -5.73
C LEU A 52 42.62 -10.02 -6.45
N PHE A 53 41.37 -10.46 -6.35
CA PHE A 53 40.94 -11.79 -6.77
C PHE A 53 40.01 -11.79 -7.99
N PHE A 54 39.28 -10.70 -8.25
CA PHE A 54 38.29 -10.63 -9.32
C PHE A 54 38.32 -9.26 -9.99
N SER A 55 38.29 -9.22 -11.33
CA SER A 55 38.24 -7.98 -12.11
C SER A 55 36.84 -7.39 -12.19
N GLN A 56 35.80 -8.24 -12.08
CA GLN A 56 34.38 -7.86 -12.08
C GLN A 56 33.59 -8.85 -11.22
N CYS A 57 32.59 -8.36 -10.48
CA CYS A 57 31.69 -9.19 -9.67
C CYS A 57 30.24 -8.73 -9.79
N ALA A 58 29.32 -9.57 -9.35
CA ALA A 58 27.91 -9.26 -9.21
C ALA A 58 27.57 -9.16 -7.72
N VAL A 59 27.10 -7.99 -7.28
CA VAL A 59 26.69 -7.74 -5.90
C VAL A 59 25.17 -7.66 -5.87
N ILE A 60 24.56 -8.49 -5.03
CA ILE A 60 23.13 -8.68 -4.93
C ILE A 60 22.68 -8.16 -3.58
N PHE A 61 21.83 -7.14 -3.58
CA PHE A 61 21.19 -6.60 -2.39
C PHE A 61 19.78 -7.14 -2.24
N GLU A 62 19.46 -7.68 -1.07
CA GLU A 62 18.13 -8.15 -0.72
C GLU A 62 17.50 -7.25 0.34
N ASN A 63 16.36 -6.63 -0.01
CA ASN A 63 15.53 -5.80 0.87
C ASN A 63 16.35 -4.74 1.65
N ILE A 64 17.38 -4.18 1.03
CA ILE A 64 18.30 -3.26 1.70
C ILE A 64 17.69 -1.85 1.81
N LEU A 65 16.82 -1.49 0.86
CA LEU A 65 16.19 -0.17 0.79
C LEU A 65 15.01 0.00 1.77
N GLU A 66 14.58 -1.08 2.44
CA GLU A 66 13.57 -1.02 3.50
C GLU A 66 14.05 -0.22 4.72
N TYR A 67 15.37 -0.16 4.92
CA TYR A 67 15.99 0.52 6.06
C TYR A 67 16.50 1.89 5.65
N GLU A 68 15.98 2.94 6.29
CA GLU A 68 16.27 4.33 5.89
C GLU A 68 17.77 4.65 5.91
N GLU A 69 18.49 4.23 6.94
CA GLU A 69 19.93 4.46 7.06
C GLU A 69 20.72 3.84 5.89
N ASN A 70 20.39 2.61 5.51
CA ASN A 70 21.07 1.92 4.41
C ASN A 70 20.67 2.52 3.06
N ARG A 71 19.39 2.84 2.91
CA ARG A 71 18.83 3.46 1.70
C ARG A 71 19.52 4.79 1.39
N ASP A 72 19.63 5.65 2.40
CA ASP A 72 20.17 6.99 2.22
C ASP A 72 21.66 6.92 1.85
N PHE A 73 22.43 6.06 2.52
CA PHE A 73 23.83 5.80 2.17
C PHE A 73 23.98 5.22 0.75
N ILE A 74 23.16 4.24 0.36
CA ILE A 74 23.21 3.67 -1.00
C ILE A 74 22.87 4.74 -2.07
N PHE A 75 21.96 5.65 -1.77
CA PHE A 75 21.61 6.73 -2.68
C PHE A 75 22.73 7.72 -2.90
N GLU A 76 23.51 8.02 -1.85
CA GLU A 76 24.74 8.83 -1.99
C GLU A 76 25.78 8.14 -2.88
N GLN A 77 25.83 6.80 -2.85
CA GLN A 77 26.81 6.02 -3.61
C GLN A 77 26.34 5.60 -5.01
N LEU A 78 25.06 5.81 -5.35
CA LEU A 78 24.42 5.27 -6.56
C LEU A 78 25.15 5.66 -7.85
N ASP A 79 25.65 6.90 -7.92
CA ASP A 79 26.43 7.40 -9.04
C ASP A 79 27.76 6.64 -9.21
N PHE A 80 28.43 6.29 -8.12
CA PHE A 80 29.65 5.49 -8.15
C PHE A 80 29.37 4.03 -8.56
N LEU A 81 28.29 3.45 -8.03
CA LEU A 81 27.81 2.11 -8.42
C LEU A 81 27.54 2.04 -9.93
N SER A 82 26.95 3.10 -10.50
CA SER A 82 26.61 3.16 -11.93
C SER A 82 27.84 3.15 -12.85
N LYS A 83 28.95 3.74 -12.39
CA LYS A 83 30.21 3.89 -13.14
C LYS A 83 31.16 2.70 -12.98
N SER A 84 30.90 1.83 -12.01
CA SER A 84 31.72 0.66 -11.75
C SER A 84 31.59 -0.40 -12.85
N SER A 85 32.66 -1.17 -13.04
CA SER A 85 32.69 -2.35 -13.91
C SER A 85 31.86 -3.52 -13.36
N SER A 86 31.60 -3.53 -12.05
CA SER A 86 30.78 -4.55 -11.38
C SER A 86 29.28 -4.35 -11.66
N SER A 87 28.52 -5.43 -11.51
CA SER A 87 27.06 -5.41 -11.61
C SER A 87 26.44 -5.33 -10.21
N PHE A 88 25.55 -4.38 -9.99
CA PHE A 88 24.81 -4.23 -8.73
C PHE A 88 23.33 -4.53 -8.97
N VAL A 89 22.80 -5.50 -8.24
CA VAL A 89 21.45 -6.04 -8.41
C VAL A 89 20.69 -5.80 -7.13
N PHE A 90 19.52 -5.18 -7.22
CA PHE A 90 18.66 -4.88 -6.08
C PHE A 90 17.39 -5.71 -6.19
N LEU A 91 17.18 -6.62 -5.25
CA LEU A 91 15.97 -7.39 -5.10
C LEU A 91 15.14 -6.80 -3.96
N GLU A 92 14.10 -6.06 -4.34
CA GLU A 92 13.36 -5.20 -3.41
C GLU A 92 11.87 -5.51 -3.43
N GLY A 93 11.19 -5.14 -2.35
CA GLY A 93 9.73 -5.16 -2.27
C GLY A 93 9.09 -4.12 -3.18
N LYS A 94 7.88 -3.69 -2.82
CA LYS A 94 7.20 -2.60 -3.52
C LYS A 94 7.85 -1.26 -3.17
N LEU A 95 8.46 -0.62 -4.16
CA LEU A 95 9.10 0.69 -3.99
C LEU A 95 8.17 1.83 -4.39
N ASN A 96 8.35 2.98 -3.75
CA ASN A 96 7.61 4.20 -4.09
C ASN A 96 8.15 4.84 -5.38
N LYS A 97 7.39 5.77 -5.96
CA LYS A 97 7.77 6.45 -7.22
C LYS A 97 9.05 7.28 -7.10
N LEU A 98 9.35 7.82 -5.92
CA LEU A 98 10.54 8.64 -5.68
C LEU A 98 11.81 7.79 -5.77
N ILE A 99 11.82 6.64 -5.09
CA ILE A 99 12.93 5.67 -5.12
C ILE A 99 13.16 5.17 -6.55
N LEU A 100 12.09 4.75 -7.25
CA LEU A 100 12.20 4.34 -8.65
C LEU A 100 12.76 5.46 -9.54
N GLY A 101 12.40 6.72 -9.26
CA GLY A 101 12.93 7.89 -9.94
C GLY A 101 14.44 8.07 -9.75
N THR A 102 14.96 7.79 -8.55
CA THR A 102 16.40 7.84 -8.26
C THR A 102 17.17 6.80 -9.08
N PHE A 103 16.71 5.56 -9.13
CA PHE A 103 17.34 4.51 -9.97
C PHE A 103 17.26 4.82 -11.47
N LYS A 104 16.17 5.45 -11.92
CA LYS A 104 16.03 5.88 -13.31
C LYS A 104 17.04 6.95 -13.70
N LYS A 105 17.39 7.88 -12.79
CA LYS A 105 18.37 8.95 -13.05
C LYS A 105 19.77 8.38 -13.36
N VAL A 106 20.16 7.33 -12.66
CA VAL A 106 21.44 6.62 -12.91
C VAL A 106 21.36 5.59 -14.03
N ARG A 107 20.28 5.60 -14.82
CA ARG A 107 20.04 4.70 -15.94
C ARG A 107 20.07 3.20 -15.54
N ALA A 108 19.62 2.90 -14.32
CA ALA A 108 19.46 1.50 -13.90
C ALA A 108 18.39 0.81 -14.75
N GLU A 109 18.56 -0.49 -14.97
CA GLU A 109 17.56 -1.33 -15.59
C GLU A 109 16.45 -1.66 -14.58
N LEU A 110 15.22 -1.23 -14.87
CA LEU A 110 14.09 -1.35 -13.95
C LEU A 110 13.19 -2.51 -14.36
N ASN A 111 13.20 -3.57 -13.57
CA ASN A 111 12.32 -4.73 -13.68
C ASN A 111 11.24 -4.64 -12.59
N VAL A 112 10.12 -3.97 -12.90
CA VAL A 112 9.03 -3.71 -11.95
C VAL A 112 7.87 -4.67 -12.16
N PHE A 113 7.54 -5.46 -11.13
CA PHE A 113 6.52 -6.51 -11.16
C PHE A 113 5.34 -6.15 -10.27
N MET A 114 4.28 -5.60 -10.86
CA MET A 114 3.07 -5.29 -10.12
C MET A 114 2.00 -6.35 -10.34
N LEU A 115 1.38 -6.81 -9.26
CA LEU A 115 0.14 -7.57 -9.36
C LEU A 115 -0.91 -6.69 -10.04
N PRO A 116 -1.68 -7.24 -11.00
CA PRO A 116 -2.81 -6.51 -11.56
C PRO A 116 -3.75 -6.16 -10.41
N LYS A 117 -3.94 -4.86 -10.18
CA LYS A 117 -4.98 -4.40 -9.26
C LYS A 117 -6.30 -4.90 -9.84
N VAL A 118 -6.91 -5.88 -9.19
CA VAL A 118 -8.32 -6.19 -9.41
C VAL A 118 -9.06 -4.91 -9.04
N GLN A 119 -9.50 -4.17 -10.06
CA GLN A 119 -10.38 -3.04 -9.88
C GLN A 119 -11.74 -3.65 -9.51
N THR A 120 -11.92 -4.01 -8.25
CA THR A 120 -13.27 -4.16 -7.71
C THR A 120 -13.94 -2.81 -7.89
N GLU A 121 -14.97 -2.73 -8.73
CA GLU A 121 -15.78 -1.53 -8.86
C GLU A 121 -16.21 -1.08 -7.47
N LYS A 122 -15.58 -0.01 -6.98
CA LYS A 122 -15.89 0.52 -5.65
C LYS A 122 -17.37 0.85 -5.61
N PHE A 123 -18.05 0.38 -4.57
CA PHE A 123 -19.43 0.78 -4.34
C PHE A 123 -19.49 2.30 -4.14
N ASP A 124 -20.51 2.94 -4.71
CA ASP A 124 -20.75 4.35 -4.45
C ASP A 124 -21.44 4.53 -3.09
N ASN A 125 -20.62 4.80 -2.06
CA ASN A 125 -21.09 5.00 -0.69
C ASN A 125 -22.08 6.17 -0.55
N PHE A 126 -22.13 7.10 -1.51
CA PHE A 126 -23.10 8.18 -1.49
C PHE A 126 -24.54 7.70 -1.76
N LEU A 127 -24.72 6.54 -2.38
CA LEU A 127 -26.05 5.92 -2.53
C LEU A 127 -26.68 5.65 -1.15
N LEU A 128 -25.89 5.09 -0.23
CA LEU A 128 -26.30 4.84 1.15
C LEU A 128 -26.68 6.14 1.88
N ALA A 129 -25.83 7.17 1.77
CA ALA A 129 -26.08 8.48 2.36
C ALA A 129 -27.32 9.19 1.79
N ASN A 130 -27.54 9.08 0.48
CA ASN A 130 -28.71 9.66 -0.15
C ASN A 130 -30.00 8.96 0.28
N ALA A 131 -30.01 7.63 0.34
CA ALA A 131 -31.14 6.88 0.86
C ALA A 131 -31.46 7.24 2.31
N PHE A 132 -30.44 7.37 3.16
CA PHE A 132 -30.61 7.82 4.55
C PHE A 132 -31.29 9.20 4.62
N GLY A 133 -30.78 10.18 3.86
CA GLY A 133 -31.33 11.53 3.88
C GLY A 133 -32.77 11.63 3.36
N GLN A 134 -33.20 10.70 2.51
CA GLN A 134 -34.56 10.66 1.98
C GLN A 134 -35.55 9.89 2.86
N LYS A 135 -35.09 9.30 3.98
CA LYS A 135 -35.84 8.28 4.76
C LYS A 135 -36.28 7.08 3.90
N ASP A 136 -35.45 6.70 2.94
CA ASP A 136 -35.73 5.56 2.07
C ASP A 136 -35.16 4.27 2.68
N LYS A 137 -35.95 3.65 3.55
CA LYS A 137 -35.54 2.47 4.34
C LYS A 137 -35.14 1.27 3.48
N LEU A 138 -35.89 1.05 2.39
CA LEU A 138 -35.65 -0.09 1.50
C LEU A 138 -34.31 0.08 0.79
N ASN A 139 -34.10 1.22 0.14
CA ASN A 139 -32.84 1.45 -0.58
C ASN A 139 -31.66 1.62 0.38
N LEU A 140 -31.87 2.15 1.58
CA LEU A 140 -30.83 2.23 2.61
C LEU A 140 -30.29 0.83 2.95
N TRP A 141 -31.18 -0.14 3.15
CA TRP A 141 -30.79 -1.52 3.44
C TRP A 141 -30.17 -2.23 2.22
N ILE A 142 -30.75 -2.06 1.02
CA ILE A 142 -30.21 -2.64 -0.22
C ILE A 142 -28.79 -2.14 -0.49
N TYR A 143 -28.57 -0.83 -0.41
CA TYR A 143 -27.25 -0.23 -0.64
C TYR A 143 -26.23 -0.65 0.41
N PHE A 144 -26.65 -0.83 1.67
CA PHE A 144 -25.80 -1.40 2.69
C PHE A 144 -25.35 -2.82 2.33
N ARG A 145 -26.29 -3.70 1.95
CA ARG A 145 -25.95 -5.08 1.54
C ARG A 145 -25.04 -5.14 0.31
N GLN A 146 -25.31 -4.33 -0.71
CA GLN A 146 -24.45 -4.21 -1.87
C GLN A 146 -23.04 -3.71 -1.53
N ALA A 147 -22.91 -2.80 -0.56
CA ALA A 147 -21.62 -2.33 -0.09
C ALA A 147 -20.84 -3.43 0.66
N MET A 148 -21.53 -4.22 1.49
CA MET A 148 -20.94 -5.36 2.19
C MET A 148 -20.48 -6.45 1.22
N ASP A 149 -21.28 -6.79 0.20
CA ASP A 149 -20.93 -7.76 -0.84
C ASP A 149 -19.68 -7.33 -1.63
N LYS A 150 -19.47 -6.02 -1.76
CA LYS A 150 -18.28 -5.42 -2.40
C LYS A 150 -17.10 -5.23 -1.45
N GLY A 151 -17.21 -5.67 -0.20
CA GLY A 151 -16.15 -5.60 0.80
C GLY A 151 -15.79 -4.19 1.25
N VAL A 152 -16.75 -3.25 1.20
CA VAL A 152 -16.54 -1.89 1.71
C VAL A 152 -16.35 -1.93 3.23
N GLY A 153 -15.37 -1.18 3.73
CA GLY A 153 -15.10 -1.09 5.16
C GLY A 153 -16.22 -0.41 5.93
N MET A 154 -16.55 -0.93 7.11
CA MET A 154 -17.59 -0.40 7.99
C MET A 154 -17.36 1.06 8.38
N GLU A 155 -16.11 1.43 8.62
CA GLU A 155 -15.69 2.80 8.90
C GLU A 155 -16.06 3.77 7.77
N GLU A 156 -16.01 3.31 6.52
CA GLU A 156 -16.35 4.13 5.35
C GLU A 156 -17.86 4.37 5.27
N LEU A 157 -18.67 3.33 5.49
CA LEU A 157 -20.13 3.40 5.48
C LEU A 157 -20.67 4.24 6.65
N ILE A 158 -20.12 4.07 7.84
CA ILE A 158 -20.48 4.87 9.01
C ILE A 158 -20.02 6.32 8.80
N GLY A 159 -18.83 6.52 8.24
CA GLY A 159 -18.30 7.85 7.92
C GLY A 159 -19.20 8.63 6.96
N VAL A 160 -19.69 7.99 5.88
CA VAL A 160 -20.54 8.66 4.90
C VAL A 160 -21.92 9.02 5.48
N LEU A 161 -22.50 8.16 6.33
CA LEU A 161 -23.76 8.44 7.02
C LEU A 161 -23.60 9.55 8.07
N PHE A 162 -22.50 9.52 8.83
CA PHE A 162 -22.18 10.55 9.80
C PHE A 162 -22.03 11.92 9.11
N TRP A 163 -21.31 11.95 7.98
CA TRP A 163 -21.18 13.15 7.16
C TRP A 163 -22.54 13.63 6.67
N LYS A 164 -23.39 12.74 6.15
CA LYS A 164 -24.72 13.11 5.66
C LYS A 164 -25.58 13.74 6.75
N ALA A 165 -25.63 13.12 7.93
CA ALA A 165 -26.42 13.62 9.05
C ALA A 165 -25.89 15.00 9.52
N LYS A 166 -24.57 15.20 9.55
CA LYS A 166 -23.96 16.51 9.84
C LYS A 166 -24.24 17.54 8.75
N ASP A 167 -24.16 17.17 7.48
CA ASP A 167 -24.46 18.05 6.35
C ASP A 167 -25.89 18.58 6.42
N MET A 168 -26.86 17.70 6.71
CA MET A 168 -28.25 18.07 6.92
C MET A 168 -28.44 19.01 8.12
N LEU A 169 -27.73 18.79 9.22
CA LEU A 169 -27.73 19.69 10.39
C LEU A 169 -27.18 21.08 10.04
N ILE A 170 -26.03 21.14 9.38
CA ILE A 170 -25.35 22.40 9.02
C ILE A 170 -26.21 23.21 8.04
N LYS A 171 -26.79 22.54 7.04
CA LYS A 171 -27.67 23.16 6.04
C LYS A 171 -29.07 23.46 6.57
N LYS A 172 -29.39 23.03 7.80
CA LYS A 172 -30.73 23.12 8.40
C LYS A 172 -31.81 22.47 7.53
N ASP A 173 -31.47 21.36 6.86
CA ASP A 173 -32.42 20.61 6.05
C ASP A 173 -33.26 19.68 6.94
N PHE A 174 -34.36 20.22 7.43
CA PHE A 174 -35.27 19.53 8.35
C PHE A 174 -36.56 19.04 7.70
N ARG A 175 -36.58 18.89 6.37
CA ARG A 175 -37.79 18.46 5.64
C ARG A 175 -38.22 17.03 6.00
N LYS A 176 -37.24 16.15 6.28
CA LYS A 176 -37.45 14.73 6.57
C LYS A 176 -37.11 14.36 8.00
N PHE A 177 -36.12 15.02 8.59
CA PHE A 177 -35.66 14.79 9.95
C PHE A 177 -35.72 16.08 10.77
N SER A 178 -36.04 15.96 12.04
CA SER A 178 -35.84 16.99 13.04
C SER A 178 -34.36 17.12 13.42
N ALA A 179 -33.99 18.27 14.00
CA ALA A 179 -32.63 18.51 14.48
C ALA A 179 -32.22 17.50 15.57
N THR A 180 -33.15 17.08 16.43
CA THR A 180 -32.90 16.12 17.50
C THR A 180 -32.67 14.70 16.98
N GLU A 181 -33.45 14.25 15.98
CA GLU A 181 -33.24 12.95 15.31
C GLU A 181 -31.86 12.89 14.64
N LEU A 182 -31.45 13.95 13.94
CA LEU A 182 -30.14 14.01 13.29
C LEU A 182 -29.00 14.04 14.32
N GLN A 183 -29.12 14.81 15.40
CA GLN A 183 -28.14 14.82 16.49
C GLN A 183 -27.99 13.43 17.13
N LYS A 184 -29.11 12.75 17.40
CA LYS A 184 -29.11 11.39 17.95
C LYS A 184 -28.42 10.42 16.99
N SER A 185 -28.70 10.52 15.69
CA SER A 185 -28.06 9.69 14.65
C SER A 185 -26.55 9.91 14.60
N VAL A 186 -26.10 11.17 14.62
CA VAL A 186 -24.67 11.54 14.65
C VAL A 186 -23.98 10.97 15.88
N SER A 187 -24.58 11.10 17.07
CA SER A 187 -24.04 10.54 18.31
C SER A 187 -23.95 9.01 18.23
N HIS A 188 -25.02 8.33 17.81
CA HIS A 188 -25.02 6.86 17.71
C HIS A 188 -23.96 6.36 16.73
N LEU A 189 -23.89 6.93 15.52
CA LEU A 189 -22.88 6.58 14.51
C LEU A 189 -21.43 6.76 15.02
N SER A 190 -21.19 7.74 15.89
CA SER A 190 -19.85 7.99 16.46
C SER A 190 -19.39 6.88 17.41
N TYR A 191 -20.32 6.27 18.14
CA TYR A 191 -20.03 5.25 19.16
C TYR A 191 -20.30 3.82 18.70
N LEU A 192 -20.95 3.64 17.55
CA LEU A 192 -21.40 2.33 17.06
C LEU A 192 -20.28 1.28 16.99
N LEU A 193 -19.17 1.56 16.31
CA LEU A 193 -18.03 0.62 16.23
C LEU A 193 -17.27 0.47 17.55
N PRO A 194 -16.92 1.56 18.28
CA PRO A 194 -16.32 1.44 19.60
C PRO A 194 -17.13 0.57 20.57
N GLU A 195 -18.45 0.74 20.61
CA GLU A 195 -19.33 -0.05 21.47
C GLU A 195 -19.42 -1.50 21.02
N ALA A 196 -19.60 -1.76 19.72
CA ALA A 196 -19.60 -3.12 19.19
C ALA A 196 -18.31 -3.87 19.59
N ARG A 197 -17.15 -3.22 19.44
CA ARG A 197 -15.85 -3.77 19.85
C ARG A 197 -15.76 -4.03 21.34
N LYS A 198 -16.19 -3.06 22.16
CA LYS A 198 -16.15 -3.18 23.63
C LYS A 198 -16.96 -4.36 24.14
N TYR A 199 -18.11 -4.62 23.53
CA TYR A 199 -19.02 -5.70 23.92
C TYR A 199 -18.85 -6.99 23.11
N GLY A 200 -17.84 -7.07 22.23
CA GLY A 200 -17.57 -8.23 21.39
C GLY A 200 -18.72 -8.59 20.44
N ARG A 201 -19.49 -7.59 20.00
CA ARG A 201 -20.62 -7.77 19.06
C ARG A 201 -20.13 -7.68 17.63
N ASP A 202 -20.83 -8.39 16.74
CA ASP A 202 -20.59 -8.29 15.31
C ASP A 202 -20.93 -6.87 14.80
N ALA A 203 -19.95 -6.21 14.20
CA ALA A 203 -20.05 -4.82 13.79
C ALA A 203 -21.06 -4.62 12.64
N GLU A 204 -21.13 -5.60 11.72
CA GLU A 204 -22.08 -5.59 10.62
C GLU A 204 -23.52 -5.65 11.14
N SER A 205 -23.81 -6.60 12.02
CA SER A 205 -25.13 -6.78 12.63
C SER A 205 -25.57 -5.56 13.43
N VAL A 206 -24.68 -4.96 14.23
CA VAL A 206 -24.99 -3.75 15.01
C VAL A 206 -25.30 -2.56 14.09
N PHE A 207 -24.56 -2.42 12.99
CA PHE A 207 -24.81 -1.34 12.05
C PHE A 207 -26.09 -1.56 11.25
N GLU A 208 -26.35 -2.79 10.82
CA GLU A 208 -27.61 -3.14 10.15
C GLU A 208 -28.80 -2.83 11.05
N GLN A 209 -28.73 -3.20 12.33
CA GLN A 209 -29.76 -2.86 13.31
C GLN A 209 -29.97 -1.34 13.38
N PHE A 210 -28.88 -0.56 13.44
CA PHE A 210 -28.98 0.90 13.40
C PHE A 210 -29.71 1.40 12.14
N LEU A 211 -29.40 0.87 10.96
CA LEU A 211 -30.06 1.27 9.71
C LEU A 211 -31.55 0.95 9.71
N LEU A 212 -31.93 -0.19 10.29
CA LEU A 212 -33.32 -0.62 10.40
C LEU A 212 -34.10 0.18 11.46
N GLU A 213 -33.43 0.77 12.43
CA GLU A 213 -34.01 1.57 13.53
C GLU A 213 -33.86 3.08 13.34
N ALA A 214 -33.17 3.53 12.28
CA ALA A 214 -32.79 4.93 12.09
C ALA A 214 -33.98 5.89 11.96
N PHE A 215 -35.14 5.42 11.50
CA PHE A 215 -36.40 6.15 11.36
C PHE A 215 -37.58 5.22 11.03
#